data_AF-A0A845YX82-F1
#
_entry.id   AF-A0A845YX82-F1
#
_cell.length_a   1.000
_cell.length_b   1.000
_cell.length_c   1.000
_cell.angle_alpha   90.00
_cell.angle_beta   90.00
_cell.angle_gamma   90.00
#
_symmetry.space_group_name_H-M   'P 1'
#
loop_
_entity.id
_entity.type
_entity.pdbx_description
1 polymer ?
#
loop_
_entity_poly.entity_id
_entity_poly.type
_entity_poly.pdbx_seq_one_letter_code
_entity_poly.pdbx_strand_id
1 'polypeptide(L)'
;MIDKLITALSQEVEMSTEEIADTIWLALQIQESQSESVSSDFSLTQEKTQTSDDKTTSSDSKPPTADSNETGKNQDSESQKAKIYPQSQQQTESLDLSFKTPNAPSLRQPLTLARALKPLMRRIPAGTNFVLDETATIEGIASTRLWLPVLRPTLEPWLDLELVVDESISMQIWRQTIRDLEKLLKNYGIFRDVRVWGMTANEGEKVEIRRGIGAAAKNKFPRSSKELIDGSSRRLVLIVSDCVSSYWRDGKVTKALEIWANSVPTAIIQMLPKWLWKRTALGRASEVRLRALTPGVSNQNLIAQEVSLWEELEEKKGIKVPIFTLEEDKAKTWAQMLSGKSSVSTLGFVFKLDAPVKENRLFNLDYSQLSPEDRVQAFRVTASPMARKLAGLLAAAPVISLPVVRLIRGALLPESLQVNVAEVFLGGLLKPLSEIKVESNPDDVLYGFVDGVRELLIDSMPSEWVLQVVDKVSEYVAERVGLSLEDFAAVL
;
A
#
# COMPACT_ATOMS: atom_id res chain seq x y z
N MET A 1 -1.11 41.03 22.13
CA MET A 1 -2.44 41.52 21.70
C MET A 1 -3.49 40.41 21.87
N ILE A 2 -3.13 39.15 21.58
CA ILE A 2 -3.98 37.97 21.79
C ILE A 2 -4.22 37.64 23.27
N ASP A 3 -3.23 37.81 24.14
CA ASP A 3 -3.39 37.48 25.57
C ASP A 3 -4.37 38.42 26.30
N LYS A 4 -4.45 39.68 25.87
CA LYS A 4 -5.45 40.63 26.39
C LYS A 4 -6.87 40.28 25.94
N LEU A 5 -7.02 39.71 24.73
CA LEU A 5 -8.31 39.24 24.21
C LEU A 5 -8.79 38.01 24.98
N ILE A 6 -7.89 37.04 25.22
CA ILE A 6 -8.20 35.82 25.99
C ILE A 6 -8.59 36.19 27.43
N THR A 7 -7.88 37.13 28.05
CA THR A 7 -8.18 37.56 29.43
C THR A 7 -9.52 38.30 29.54
N ALA A 8 -9.92 39.05 28.52
CA ALA A 8 -11.21 39.73 28.49
C ALA A 8 -12.37 38.73 28.27
N LEU A 9 -12.19 37.78 27.35
CA LEU A 9 -13.21 36.77 27.02
C LEU A 9 -13.43 35.76 28.14
N SER A 10 -12.39 35.42 28.91
CA SER A 10 -12.53 34.53 30.06
C SER A 10 -13.26 35.18 31.24
N GLN A 11 -13.19 36.50 31.39
CA GLN A 11 -13.87 37.23 32.47
C GLN A 11 -15.35 37.52 32.19
N GLU A 12 -15.73 37.76 30.93
CA GLU A 12 -17.13 38.09 30.60
C GLU A 12 -18.00 36.89 30.26
N VAL A 13 -17.41 35.76 29.80
CA VAL A 13 -18.17 34.62 29.26
C VAL A 13 -17.88 33.31 30.00
N GLU A 14 -17.03 33.32 31.03
CA GLU A 14 -16.62 32.12 31.81
C GLU A 14 -16.11 30.94 30.94
N MET A 15 -15.58 31.21 29.75
CA MET A 15 -15.06 30.16 28.85
C MET A 15 -13.62 29.81 29.19
N SER A 16 -13.31 28.52 29.15
CA SER A 16 -11.94 28.02 29.26
C SER A 16 -11.10 28.39 28.04
N THR A 17 -9.77 28.36 28.18
CA THR A 17 -8.84 28.70 27.10
C THR A 17 -9.01 27.80 25.87
N GLU A 18 -9.39 26.53 26.07
CA GLU A 18 -9.68 25.59 24.97
C GLU A 18 -10.98 25.96 24.25
N GLU A 19 -12.04 26.31 24.99
CA GLU A 19 -13.32 26.71 24.39
C GLU A 19 -13.20 28.05 23.62
N ILE A 20 -12.35 28.97 24.07
CA ILE A 20 -12.05 30.21 23.33
C ILE A 20 -11.32 29.88 22.02
N ALA A 21 -10.36 28.96 22.04
CA ALA A 21 -9.64 28.53 20.85
C ALA A 21 -10.57 27.84 19.83
N ASP A 22 -11.43 26.94 20.31
CA ASP A 22 -12.41 26.23 19.48
C ASP A 22 -13.44 27.19 18.89
N THR A 23 -13.89 28.19 19.65
CA THR A 23 -14.85 29.19 19.17
C THR A 23 -14.25 30.08 18.09
N ILE A 24 -12.99 30.52 18.26
CA ILE A 24 -12.28 31.31 17.24
C ILE A 24 -12.03 30.46 15.98
N TRP A 25 -11.66 29.20 16.16
CA TRP A 25 -11.47 28.27 15.05
C TRP A 25 -12.78 28.02 14.28
N LEU A 26 -13.90 27.79 14.99
CA LEU A 26 -15.23 27.66 14.40
C LEU A 26 -15.68 28.93 13.68
N ALA A 27 -15.45 30.11 14.26
CA ALA A 27 -15.79 31.38 13.64
C ALA A 27 -15.05 31.58 12.30
N LEU A 28 -13.76 31.23 12.25
CA LEU A 28 -12.98 31.29 11.01
C LEU A 28 -13.48 30.31 9.95
N GLN A 29 -13.83 29.08 10.35
CA GLN A 29 -14.37 28.07 9.44
C GLN A 29 -15.78 28.43 8.93
N ILE A 30 -16.62 29.05 9.77
CA ILE A 30 -17.92 29.58 9.35
C ILE A 30 -17.74 30.73 8.36
N GLN A 31 -16.73 31.59 8.55
CA GLN A 31 -16.45 32.69 7.63
C GLN A 31 -15.91 32.22 6.27
N GLU A 32 -15.06 31.18 6.23
CA GLU A 32 -14.64 30.54 4.98
C GLU A 32 -15.82 29.87 4.26
N SER A 33 -16.68 29.18 5.00
CA SER A 33 -17.91 28.56 4.49
C SER A 33 -18.89 29.61 3.94
N GLN A 34 -19.00 30.76 4.61
CA GLN A 34 -19.83 31.88 4.16
C GLN A 34 -19.22 32.57 2.93
N SER A 35 -17.90 32.70 2.86
CA SER A 35 -17.20 33.30 1.71
C SER A 35 -17.36 32.46 0.43
N GLU A 36 -17.42 31.13 0.54
CA GLU A 36 -17.76 30.25 -0.58
C GLU A 36 -19.25 30.34 -0.96
N SER A 37 -20.14 30.53 0.02
CA SER A 37 -21.59 30.63 -0.20
C SER A 37 -22.06 31.98 -0.76
N VAL A 38 -21.35 33.09 -0.52
CA VAL A 38 -21.75 34.44 -0.97
C VAL A 38 -21.47 34.68 -2.47
N SER A 39 -20.78 33.76 -3.16
CA SER A 39 -20.71 33.72 -4.63
C SER A 39 -21.98 33.19 -5.30
N SER A 40 -22.94 32.69 -4.53
CA SER A 40 -24.19 32.13 -5.04
C SER A 40 -25.35 32.49 -4.09
N ASP A 41 -26.19 33.41 -4.55
CA ASP A 41 -27.53 33.75 -4.03
C ASP A 41 -27.60 34.86 -2.97
N PHE A 42 -27.73 36.09 -3.50
CA PHE A 42 -28.55 37.13 -2.89
C PHE A 42 -30.04 36.73 -2.99
N SER A 43 -30.72 36.58 -1.84
CA SER A 43 -32.05 37.17 -1.61
C SER A 43 -32.48 37.00 -0.15
N LEU A 44 -32.85 38.14 0.44
CA LEU A 44 -33.31 38.36 1.81
C LEU A 44 -34.63 37.64 2.12
N THR A 45 -34.77 37.07 3.32
CA THR A 45 -35.96 37.35 4.16
C THR A 45 -35.66 37.14 5.64
N GLN A 46 -36.01 38.15 6.44
CA GLN A 46 -35.97 38.17 7.90
C GLN A 46 -37.10 37.31 8.48
N GLU A 47 -36.82 36.56 9.54
CA GLU A 47 -37.78 36.41 10.63
C GLU A 47 -37.07 36.03 11.94
N LYS A 48 -37.78 36.29 13.03
CA LYS A 48 -37.29 36.82 14.30
C LYS A 48 -37.74 35.89 15.42
N THR A 49 -37.00 35.91 16.54
CA THR A 49 -37.45 35.55 17.91
C THR A 49 -37.69 34.07 18.20
N GLN A 50 -37.00 33.48 19.19
CA GLN A 50 -37.35 33.58 20.62
C GLN A 50 -36.40 32.74 21.50
N THR A 51 -36.15 33.32 22.67
CA THR A 51 -35.49 32.81 23.87
C THR A 51 -36.30 31.73 24.57
N SER A 52 -35.61 30.79 25.22
CA SER A 52 -36.04 30.22 26.51
C SER A 52 -34.90 29.50 27.22
N ASP A 53 -34.54 30.07 28.37
CA ASP A 53 -33.77 29.49 29.48
C ASP A 53 -34.45 28.24 30.05
N ASP A 54 -33.65 27.26 30.50
CA ASP A 54 -33.68 26.68 31.86
C ASP A 54 -32.50 25.69 31.98
N LYS A 55 -31.45 26.03 32.74
CA LYS A 55 -31.21 25.72 34.16
C LYS A 55 -30.77 24.29 34.49
N THR A 56 -29.55 24.24 35.07
CA THR A 56 -29.06 23.36 36.16
C THR A 56 -29.07 21.85 35.89
N THR A 57 -27.99 21.11 36.18
CA THR A 57 -27.36 21.02 37.50
C THR A 57 -25.98 20.38 37.40
N SER A 58 -25.06 20.92 38.20
CA SER A 58 -23.73 20.45 38.53
C SER A 58 -23.73 19.12 39.31
N SER A 59 -22.65 18.34 39.16
CA SER A 59 -21.99 17.71 40.31
C SER A 59 -20.54 17.35 39.99
N ASP A 60 -19.67 18.16 40.57
CA ASP A 60 -18.23 17.99 40.79
C ASP A 60 -17.90 16.70 41.53
N SER A 61 -16.79 16.03 41.19
CA SER A 61 -15.91 15.40 42.19
C SER A 61 -14.51 15.17 41.62
N LYS A 62 -13.54 15.98 42.08
CA LYS A 62 -12.09 15.70 41.98
C LYS A 62 -11.62 14.81 43.16
N PRO A 63 -10.46 14.15 43.01
CA PRO A 63 -9.97 13.06 43.88
C PRO A 63 -8.95 13.55 44.92
N PRO A 64 -8.48 12.67 45.83
CA PRO A 64 -7.23 12.91 46.55
C PRO A 64 -6.11 11.96 46.13
N THR A 65 -4.92 12.53 46.28
CA THR A 65 -3.57 12.11 45.94
C THR A 65 -2.96 11.13 46.94
N ALA A 66 -1.98 10.36 46.44
CA ALA A 66 -0.69 9.93 47.01
C ALA A 66 -0.59 9.48 48.48
N ASP A 67 0.03 8.32 48.70
CA ASP A 67 1.28 8.32 49.48
C ASP A 67 2.21 7.14 49.20
N SER A 68 3.48 7.39 49.48
CA SER A 68 4.68 6.59 49.21
C SER A 68 5.00 5.63 50.36
N ASN A 69 5.71 4.53 50.10
CA ASN A 69 6.65 3.95 51.07
C ASN A 69 7.63 2.96 50.42
N GLU A 70 8.93 3.28 50.55
CA GLU A 70 10.07 2.39 50.36
C GLU A 70 10.27 1.50 51.60
N THR A 71 10.72 0.26 51.42
CA THR A 71 11.74 -0.34 52.31
C THR A 71 12.46 -1.49 51.59
N GLY A 72 13.79 -1.42 51.54
CA GLY A 72 14.66 -2.42 50.93
C GLY A 72 15.01 -3.60 51.84
N LYS A 73 15.67 -4.61 51.24
CA LYS A 73 16.54 -5.58 51.92
C LYS A 73 17.63 -6.08 50.95
N ASN A 74 18.89 -5.83 51.33
CA ASN A 74 20.12 -6.41 50.78
C ASN A 74 20.25 -7.89 51.17
N GLN A 75 20.90 -8.69 50.31
CA GLN A 75 21.83 -9.75 50.71
C GLN A 75 22.82 -10.04 49.56
N ASP A 76 24.09 -9.71 49.79
CA ASP A 76 25.26 -10.18 49.02
C ASP A 76 25.65 -11.59 49.47
N SER A 77 26.13 -12.43 48.54
CA SER A 77 27.06 -13.53 48.82
C SER A 77 27.81 -14.00 47.56
N GLU A 78 29.11 -13.70 47.55
CA GLU A 78 30.25 -14.50 47.07
C GLU A 78 30.40 -14.92 45.58
N SER A 79 31.35 -14.23 44.96
CA SER A 79 32.31 -14.65 43.93
C SER A 79 32.49 -16.16 43.67
N GLN A 80 32.21 -16.56 42.42
CA GLN A 80 32.89 -17.69 41.76
C GLN A 80 33.47 -17.24 40.42
N LYS A 81 34.81 -17.23 40.34
CA LYS A 81 35.56 -17.04 39.09
C LYS A 81 35.52 -18.34 38.28
N ALA A 82 34.74 -18.38 37.21
CA ALA A 82 34.81 -19.46 36.22
C ALA A 82 35.83 -19.09 35.13
N LYS A 83 36.92 -19.86 35.03
CA LYS A 83 37.89 -19.80 33.93
C LYS A 83 37.25 -20.46 32.70
N ILE A 84 37.17 -19.74 31.59
CA ILE A 84 36.66 -20.27 30.31
C ILE A 84 37.87 -20.63 29.43
N TYR A 85 37.98 -21.92 29.07
CA TYR A 85 38.83 -22.41 27.97
C TYR A 85 37.94 -22.64 26.73
N PRO A 86 38.46 -22.52 25.50
CA PRO A 86 37.65 -22.64 24.31
C PRO A 86 37.34 -24.12 24.03
N GLN A 87 36.05 -24.49 24.01
CA GLN A 87 35.63 -25.80 23.55
C GLN A 87 34.93 -25.66 22.20
N SER A 88 35.58 -26.26 21.20
CA SER A 88 35.18 -26.37 19.80
C SER A 88 33.86 -27.13 19.63
N GLN A 89 33.03 -26.61 18.72
CA GLN A 89 31.99 -27.29 17.93
C GLN A 89 30.93 -28.07 18.71
N GLN A 90 29.73 -27.47 18.85
CA GLN A 90 28.48 -28.12 18.44
C GLN A 90 27.30 -27.13 18.49
N GLN A 91 26.54 -27.12 17.38
CA GLN A 91 25.16 -26.64 17.24
C GLN A 91 24.90 -25.19 17.72
N THR A 92 25.13 -24.23 16.82
CA THR A 92 24.44 -22.96 16.88
C THR A 92 22.95 -23.22 16.65
N GLU A 93 22.18 -23.30 17.74
CA GLU A 93 20.78 -22.88 17.70
C GLU A 93 20.79 -21.46 17.12
N SER A 94 20.31 -21.31 15.89
CA SER A 94 20.05 -20.00 15.32
C SER A 94 19.01 -19.33 16.22
N LEU A 95 19.47 -18.42 17.08
CA LEU A 95 18.63 -17.46 17.78
C LEU A 95 17.78 -16.75 16.72
N ASP A 96 16.53 -17.21 16.59
CA ASP A 96 15.53 -16.68 15.66
C ASP A 96 15.04 -15.34 16.22
N LEU A 97 15.89 -14.33 16.05
CA LEU A 97 15.74 -12.97 16.57
C LEU A 97 14.83 -12.16 15.63
N SER A 98 13.55 -12.53 15.56
CA SER A 98 12.54 -11.79 14.80
C SER A 98 12.16 -10.50 15.55
N PHE A 99 12.86 -9.41 15.25
CA PHE A 99 12.68 -8.13 15.93
C PHE A 99 11.97 -7.08 15.08
N LYS A 100 10.82 -6.59 15.57
CA LYS A 100 9.97 -5.59 14.90
C LYS A 100 10.69 -4.25 14.79
N THR A 101 10.88 -3.77 13.56
CA THR A 101 11.28 -2.39 13.26
C THR A 101 10.11 -1.44 13.45
N PRO A 102 10.36 -0.17 13.84
CA PRO A 102 9.40 0.90 13.61
C PRO A 102 9.15 0.99 12.10
N ASN A 103 8.05 0.40 11.63
CA ASN A 103 7.65 0.51 10.24
C ASN A 103 7.00 1.86 10.05
N ALA A 104 7.70 2.79 9.40
CA ALA A 104 7.07 3.96 8.83
C ALA A 104 5.92 3.49 7.90
N PRO A 105 4.73 4.15 7.94
CA PRO A 105 3.59 3.75 7.12
C PRO A 105 4.02 3.72 5.65
N SER A 106 3.84 2.57 4.99
CA SER A 106 4.33 2.37 3.61
C SER A 106 3.41 3.07 2.60
N LEU A 107 2.12 3.17 2.92
CA LEU A 107 1.21 4.12 2.28
C LEU A 107 1.32 5.49 2.99
N ARG A 108 1.98 6.47 2.34
CA ARG A 108 2.17 7.80 2.92
C ARG A 108 0.87 8.54 3.23
N GLN A 109 -0.16 8.38 2.39
CA GLN A 109 -1.44 9.10 2.51
C GLN A 109 -2.64 8.16 2.29
N PRO A 110 -2.97 7.29 3.26
CA PRO A 110 -4.05 6.31 3.12
C PRO A 110 -5.42 6.95 2.85
N LEU A 111 -5.75 8.04 3.55
CA LEU A 111 -7.03 8.73 3.39
C LEU A 111 -7.18 9.37 2.01
N THR A 112 -6.09 9.88 1.44
CA THR A 112 -6.07 10.46 0.09
C THR A 112 -6.39 9.39 -0.95
N LEU A 113 -5.77 8.20 -0.84
CA LEU A 113 -6.09 7.07 -1.71
C LEU A 113 -7.53 6.60 -1.55
N ALA A 114 -8.04 6.54 -0.31
CA ALA A 114 -9.42 6.16 -0.06
C ALA A 114 -10.43 7.17 -0.66
N ARG A 115 -10.15 8.47 -0.59
CA ARG A 115 -10.92 9.53 -1.27
C ARG A 115 -10.86 9.40 -2.79
N ALA A 116 -9.71 9.01 -3.35
CA ALA A 116 -9.57 8.76 -4.78
C ALA A 116 -10.54 7.67 -5.27
N LEU A 117 -10.82 6.67 -4.43
CA LEU A 117 -11.75 5.57 -4.72
C LEU A 117 -13.22 5.89 -4.41
N LYS A 118 -13.54 7.07 -3.86
CA LYS A 118 -14.91 7.51 -3.58
C LYS A 118 -15.89 7.37 -4.76
N PRO A 119 -15.51 7.56 -6.04
CA PRO A 119 -16.41 7.32 -7.17
C PRO A 119 -17.02 5.91 -7.20
N LEU A 120 -16.37 4.92 -6.59
CA LEU A 120 -16.86 3.55 -6.49
C LEU A 120 -17.86 3.33 -5.35
N MET A 121 -18.06 4.29 -4.45
CA MET A 121 -18.98 4.20 -3.30
C MET A 121 -20.45 4.36 -3.71
N ARG A 122 -20.86 3.65 -4.77
CA ARG A 122 -22.24 3.54 -5.20
C ARG A 122 -22.94 2.47 -4.36
N ARG A 123 -24.12 2.81 -3.85
CA ARG A 123 -24.99 1.83 -3.18
C ARG A 123 -26.10 1.37 -4.12
N ILE A 124 -26.45 0.09 -4.01
CA ILE A 124 -27.55 -0.53 -4.75
C ILE A 124 -28.48 -1.28 -3.78
N PRO A 125 -29.75 -1.47 -4.15
CA PRO A 125 -30.65 -2.32 -3.40
C PRO A 125 -30.07 -3.73 -3.21
N ALA A 126 -30.01 -4.18 -1.95
CA ALA A 126 -29.69 -5.54 -1.58
C ALA A 126 -30.83 -6.46 -2.01
N GLY A 127 -30.49 -7.60 -2.62
CA GLY A 127 -31.49 -8.51 -3.19
C GLY A 127 -32.25 -9.35 -2.16
N THR A 128 -31.70 -9.52 -0.95
CA THR A 128 -32.19 -10.48 0.06
C THR A 128 -32.66 -9.83 1.36
N ASN A 129 -32.18 -8.62 1.68
CA ASN A 129 -32.44 -7.98 2.96
C ASN A 129 -33.37 -6.78 2.80
N PHE A 130 -34.56 -6.88 3.39
CA PHE A 130 -35.57 -5.84 3.43
C PHE A 130 -35.70 -5.28 4.84
N VAL A 131 -35.92 -3.98 4.94
CA VAL A 131 -36.22 -3.28 6.19
C VAL A 131 -37.58 -2.63 6.07
N LEU A 132 -38.25 -2.48 7.21
CA LEU A 132 -39.51 -1.75 7.28
C LEU A 132 -39.28 -0.29 6.89
N ASP A 133 -40.03 0.21 5.92
CA ASP A 133 -40.16 1.64 5.66
C ASP A 133 -41.22 2.16 6.63
N GLU A 134 -40.76 2.61 7.80
CA GLU A 134 -41.64 3.07 8.88
C GLU A 134 -42.56 4.19 8.39
N THR A 135 -42.02 5.17 7.67
CA THR A 135 -42.78 6.32 7.15
C THR A 135 -43.86 5.85 6.18
N ALA A 136 -43.50 5.07 5.15
CA ALA A 136 -44.47 4.59 4.16
C ALA A 136 -45.51 3.65 4.79
N THR A 137 -45.11 2.87 5.80
CA THR A 137 -46.03 2.00 6.56
C THR A 137 -47.04 2.82 7.36
N ILE A 138 -46.58 3.85 8.07
CA ILE A 138 -47.46 4.73 8.85
C ILE A 138 -48.44 5.48 7.94
N GLU A 139 -47.97 6.01 6.82
CA GLU A 139 -48.81 6.68 5.82
C GLU A 139 -49.84 5.71 5.20
N GLY A 140 -49.42 4.49 4.90
CA GLY A 140 -50.31 3.42 4.42
C GLY A 140 -51.41 3.08 5.44
N ILE A 141 -51.05 2.93 6.71
CA ILE A 141 -51.99 2.68 7.81
C ILE A 141 -52.95 3.86 7.97
N ALA A 142 -52.43 5.10 7.97
CA ALA A 142 -53.24 6.29 8.16
C ALA A 142 -54.28 6.48 7.05
N SER A 143 -53.91 6.19 5.80
CA SER A 143 -54.77 6.37 4.63
C SER A 143 -55.76 5.22 4.41
N THR A 144 -55.34 3.96 4.62
CA THR A 144 -56.16 2.78 4.28
C THR A 144 -56.78 2.09 5.49
N ARG A 145 -56.32 2.42 6.71
CA ARG A 145 -56.60 1.71 7.97
C ARG A 145 -56.21 0.22 7.96
N LEU A 146 -55.40 -0.22 7.00
CA LEU A 146 -54.84 -1.57 6.94
C LEU A 146 -53.43 -1.58 7.53
N TRP A 147 -53.18 -2.52 8.44
CA TRP A 147 -51.88 -2.70 9.10
C TRP A 147 -50.96 -3.57 8.24
N LEU A 148 -50.57 -3.03 7.07
CA LEU A 148 -49.68 -3.70 6.13
C LEU A 148 -48.31 -3.03 6.12
N PRO A 149 -47.23 -3.75 6.49
CA PRO A 149 -45.88 -3.19 6.47
C PRO A 149 -45.41 -2.96 5.04
N VAL A 150 -44.90 -1.75 4.77
CA VAL A 150 -44.21 -1.43 3.53
C VAL A 150 -42.73 -1.72 3.72
N LEU A 151 -42.18 -2.64 2.92
CA LEU A 151 -40.78 -3.03 3.00
C LEU A 151 -39.97 -2.35 1.90
N ARG A 152 -38.77 -1.88 2.24
CA ARG A 152 -37.79 -1.38 1.27
C ARG A 152 -36.49 -2.18 1.35
N PRO A 153 -35.80 -2.43 0.22
CA PRO A 153 -34.52 -3.12 0.24
C PRO A 153 -33.47 -2.28 0.96
N THR A 154 -32.61 -2.93 1.74
CA THR A 154 -31.43 -2.29 2.31
C THR A 154 -30.45 -1.88 1.23
N LEU A 155 -29.67 -0.82 1.44
CA LEU A 155 -28.67 -0.37 0.47
C LEU A 155 -27.29 -0.91 0.85
N GLU A 156 -26.65 -1.64 -0.06
CA GLU A 156 -25.30 -2.19 0.13
C GLU A 156 -24.34 -1.66 -0.95
N PRO A 157 -23.01 -1.69 -0.72
CA PRO A 157 -22.04 -1.39 -1.77
C PRO A 157 -22.23 -2.31 -2.98
N TRP A 158 -22.08 -1.74 -4.17
CA TRP A 158 -22.37 -2.44 -5.42
C TRP A 158 -21.30 -3.44 -5.87
N LEU A 159 -20.09 -3.40 -5.31
CA LEU A 159 -18.96 -4.22 -5.70
C LEU A 159 -18.45 -5.12 -4.56
N ASP A 160 -18.12 -6.36 -4.91
CA ASP A 160 -17.26 -7.26 -4.15
C ASP A 160 -15.84 -7.20 -4.77
N LEU A 161 -14.81 -7.06 -3.94
CA LEU A 161 -13.42 -6.98 -4.40
C LEU A 161 -12.68 -8.30 -4.19
N GLU A 162 -12.14 -8.84 -5.27
CA GLU A 162 -11.14 -9.92 -5.27
C GLU A 162 -9.75 -9.30 -5.53
N LEU A 163 -8.99 -9.03 -4.46
CA LEU A 163 -7.64 -8.46 -4.49
C LEU A 163 -6.61 -9.59 -4.69
N VAL A 164 -6.04 -9.67 -5.87
CA VAL A 164 -5.05 -10.68 -6.27
C VAL A 164 -3.65 -10.08 -6.14
N VAL A 165 -2.82 -10.64 -5.28
CA VAL A 165 -1.46 -10.17 -5.00
C VAL A 165 -0.47 -11.11 -5.65
N ASP A 166 0.39 -10.56 -6.50
CA ASP A 166 1.56 -11.26 -7.02
C ASP A 166 2.52 -11.64 -5.88
N GLU A 167 2.81 -12.93 -5.71
CA GLU A 167 3.71 -13.45 -4.67
C GLU A 167 5.13 -13.76 -5.19
N SER A 168 5.58 -13.09 -6.24
CA SER A 168 6.96 -13.22 -6.73
C SER A 168 8.00 -12.61 -5.79
N ILE A 169 9.27 -12.96 -6.01
CA ILE A 169 10.41 -12.49 -5.21
C ILE A 169 10.51 -10.97 -5.18
N SER A 170 10.28 -10.30 -6.31
CA SER A 170 10.34 -8.84 -6.40
C SER A 170 9.23 -8.16 -5.60
N MET A 171 8.14 -8.88 -5.29
CA MET A 171 7.03 -8.38 -4.49
C MET A 171 7.30 -8.35 -2.97
N GLN A 172 8.41 -8.94 -2.52
CA GLN A 172 8.80 -8.93 -1.09
C GLN A 172 8.97 -7.50 -0.54
N ILE A 173 9.55 -6.59 -1.33
CA ILE A 173 9.77 -5.19 -0.92
C ILE A 173 8.45 -4.42 -0.73
N TRP A 174 7.35 -4.90 -1.31
CA TRP A 174 6.03 -4.26 -1.31
C TRP A 174 5.07 -4.81 -0.25
N ARG A 175 5.47 -5.85 0.51
CA ARG A 175 4.55 -6.57 1.41
C ARG A 175 3.90 -5.68 2.46
N GLN A 176 4.63 -4.70 3.00
CA GLN A 176 4.04 -3.76 3.96
C GLN A 176 3.01 -2.84 3.28
N THR A 177 3.30 -2.33 2.08
CA THR A 177 2.37 -1.53 1.28
C THR A 177 1.10 -2.31 0.95
N ILE A 178 1.23 -3.60 0.62
CA ILE A 178 0.09 -4.49 0.34
C ILE A 178 -0.76 -4.70 1.59
N ARG A 179 -0.16 -4.93 2.76
CA ARG A 179 -0.89 -5.05 4.03
C ARG A 179 -1.65 -3.76 4.37
N ASP A 180 -1.00 -2.61 4.21
CA ASP A 180 -1.62 -1.31 4.47
C ASP A 180 -2.79 -1.07 3.49
N LEU A 181 -2.64 -1.45 2.22
CA LEU A 181 -3.68 -1.37 1.20
C LEU A 181 -4.85 -2.30 1.51
N GLU A 182 -4.60 -3.56 1.87
CA GLU A 182 -5.63 -4.51 2.29
C GLU A 182 -6.44 -3.96 3.46
N LYS A 183 -5.76 -3.44 4.49
CA LYS A 183 -6.40 -2.84 5.66
C LYS A 183 -7.26 -1.64 5.28
N LEU A 184 -6.76 -0.77 4.41
CA LEU A 184 -7.50 0.37 3.88
C LEU A 184 -8.79 -0.08 3.18
N LEU A 185 -8.67 -1.01 2.22
CA LEU A 185 -9.80 -1.44 1.39
C LEU A 185 -10.88 -2.16 2.21
N LYS A 186 -10.49 -2.94 3.23
CA LYS A 186 -11.42 -3.60 4.17
C LYS A 186 -12.16 -2.62 5.07
N ASN A 187 -11.51 -1.54 5.50
CA ASN A 187 -12.05 -0.66 6.54
C ASN A 187 -12.85 0.53 6.00
N TYR A 188 -12.67 0.91 4.73
CA TYR A 188 -13.27 2.15 4.19
C TYR A 188 -14.70 1.98 3.63
N GLY A 189 -15.25 0.76 3.62
CA GLY A 189 -16.63 0.50 3.21
C GLY A 189 -16.95 0.79 1.73
N ILE A 190 -15.92 0.82 0.87
CA ILE A 190 -16.07 1.01 -0.59
C ILE A 190 -16.69 -0.24 -1.24
N PHE A 191 -16.30 -1.41 -0.74
CA PHE A 191 -16.72 -2.71 -1.23
C PHE A 191 -17.59 -3.40 -0.18
N ARG A 192 -18.48 -4.29 -0.64
CA ARG A 192 -19.33 -5.10 0.24
C ARG A 192 -18.51 -6.19 0.92
N ASP A 193 -17.66 -6.86 0.16
CA ASP A 193 -16.68 -7.84 0.65
C ASP A 193 -15.32 -7.58 0.02
N VAL A 194 -14.24 -7.85 0.76
CA VAL A 194 -12.86 -7.73 0.29
C VAL A 194 -12.11 -9.00 0.60
N ARG A 195 -11.74 -9.70 -0.47
CA ARG A 195 -11.12 -11.01 -0.45
C ARG A 195 -9.73 -10.93 -1.04
N VAL A 196 -8.75 -11.49 -0.33
CA VAL A 196 -7.36 -11.46 -0.75
C VAL A 196 -6.92 -12.82 -1.26
N TRP A 197 -6.17 -12.80 -2.36
CA TRP A 197 -5.60 -13.97 -3.00
C TRP A 197 -4.13 -13.77 -3.28
N GLY A 198 -3.31 -14.77 -3.02
CA GLY A 198 -1.96 -14.86 -3.54
C GLY A 198 -1.96 -15.50 -4.92
N MET A 199 -1.18 -14.95 -5.84
CA MET A 199 -0.97 -15.47 -7.19
C MET A 199 0.47 -15.95 -7.32
N THR A 200 0.61 -17.20 -7.74
CA THR A 200 1.89 -17.86 -8.01
C THR A 200 1.82 -18.57 -9.35
N ALA A 201 2.98 -18.84 -9.94
CA ALA A 201 3.08 -19.73 -11.08
C ALA A 201 4.32 -20.59 -10.93
N ASN A 202 4.14 -21.91 -10.94
CA ASN A 202 5.27 -22.82 -10.95
C ASN A 202 5.88 -22.91 -12.36
N GLU A 203 7.13 -23.37 -12.44
CA GLU A 203 7.76 -23.67 -13.73
C GLU A 203 6.96 -24.76 -14.45
N GLY A 204 6.61 -24.51 -15.72
CA GLY A 204 5.75 -25.40 -16.52
C GLY A 204 4.23 -25.33 -16.27
N GLU A 205 3.76 -24.77 -15.16
CA GLU A 205 2.33 -24.80 -14.79
C GLU A 205 1.57 -23.50 -15.11
N LYS A 206 0.23 -23.59 -15.05
CA LYS A 206 -0.68 -22.44 -15.20
C LYS A 206 -0.56 -21.52 -13.97
N VAL A 207 -1.01 -20.29 -14.12
CA VAL A 207 -1.16 -19.39 -12.98
C VAL A 207 -2.20 -19.97 -12.03
N GLU A 208 -1.83 -20.07 -10.76
CA GLU A 208 -2.70 -20.54 -9.70
C GLU A 208 -2.94 -19.42 -8.68
N ILE A 209 -4.09 -19.46 -8.04
CA ILE A 209 -4.46 -18.51 -7.00
C ILE A 209 -4.79 -19.25 -5.70
N ARG A 210 -4.55 -18.60 -4.57
CA ARG A 210 -4.75 -19.18 -3.24
C ARG A 210 -5.33 -18.16 -2.28
N ARG A 211 -6.24 -18.56 -1.41
CA ARG A 211 -6.84 -17.65 -0.41
C ARG A 211 -5.78 -17.17 0.57
N GLY A 212 -5.66 -15.84 0.73
CA GLY A 212 -4.66 -15.18 1.57
C GLY A 212 -3.28 -15.09 0.91
N ILE A 213 -2.32 -14.50 1.63
CA ILE A 213 -0.92 -14.31 1.18
C ILE A 213 0.08 -14.80 2.23
N GLY A 214 1.28 -15.17 1.78
CA GLY A 214 2.41 -15.60 2.59
C GLY A 214 2.11 -16.84 3.45
N ALA A 215 2.63 -16.83 4.68
CA ALA A 215 2.48 -17.92 5.64
C ALA A 215 1.01 -18.24 5.98
N ALA A 216 0.13 -17.22 6.03
CA ALA A 216 -1.29 -17.42 6.34
C ALA A 216 -2.02 -18.28 5.30
N ALA A 217 -1.49 -18.35 4.09
CA ALA A 217 -2.06 -19.14 3.02
C ALA A 217 -1.42 -20.54 2.90
N LYS A 218 -0.38 -20.88 3.68
CA LYS A 218 0.46 -22.09 3.50
C LYS A 218 -0.33 -23.39 3.31
N ASN A 219 -1.38 -23.59 4.10
CA ASN A 219 -2.19 -24.81 4.08
C ASN A 219 -3.46 -24.70 3.21
N LYS A 220 -3.56 -23.65 2.39
CA LYS A 220 -4.70 -23.46 1.48
C LYS A 220 -4.35 -24.07 0.13
N PHE A 221 -5.26 -24.89 -0.38
CA PHE A 221 -5.12 -25.50 -1.69
C PHE A 221 -5.12 -24.44 -2.79
N PRO A 222 -4.27 -24.57 -3.81
CA PRO A 222 -4.36 -23.79 -5.03
C PRO A 222 -5.74 -23.96 -5.68
N ARG A 223 -6.18 -22.90 -6.34
CA ARG A 223 -7.49 -22.81 -6.98
C ARG A 223 -7.33 -22.28 -8.39
N SER A 224 -8.29 -22.65 -9.23
CA SER A 224 -8.35 -22.15 -10.60
C SER A 224 -8.68 -20.66 -10.60
N SER A 225 -8.08 -19.90 -11.52
CA SER A 225 -8.41 -18.49 -11.78
C SER A 225 -9.91 -18.28 -12.02
N LYS A 226 -10.65 -19.29 -12.49
CA LYS A 226 -12.10 -19.22 -12.72
C LYS A 226 -12.93 -19.02 -11.44
N GLU A 227 -12.41 -19.32 -10.25
CA GLU A 227 -13.15 -19.13 -8.99
C GLU A 227 -13.49 -17.66 -8.69
N LEU A 228 -12.72 -16.73 -9.25
CA LEU A 228 -12.96 -15.29 -9.08
C LEU A 228 -14.15 -14.80 -9.90
N ILE A 229 -14.64 -15.59 -10.87
CA ILE A 229 -15.79 -15.25 -11.69
C ILE A 229 -17.08 -15.68 -11.00
N ASP A 230 -18.13 -14.87 -11.13
CA ASP A 230 -19.48 -15.16 -10.65
C ASP A 230 -20.51 -14.52 -11.58
N GLY A 231 -21.73 -15.08 -11.58
CA GLY A 231 -22.87 -14.56 -12.33
C GLY A 231 -23.48 -13.28 -11.75
N SER A 232 -23.07 -12.88 -10.54
CA SER A 232 -23.63 -11.70 -9.85
C SER A 232 -23.33 -10.36 -10.52
N SER A 233 -22.39 -10.27 -11.47
CA SER A 233 -21.92 -9.03 -12.14
C SER A 233 -21.41 -7.92 -11.20
N ARG A 234 -21.20 -8.26 -9.92
CA ARG A 234 -20.75 -7.33 -8.86
C ARG A 234 -19.29 -7.51 -8.48
N ARG A 235 -18.58 -8.46 -9.07
CA ARG A 235 -17.18 -8.72 -8.72
C ARG A 235 -16.23 -7.81 -9.50
N LEU A 236 -15.23 -7.30 -8.80
CA LEU A 236 -14.09 -6.56 -9.33
C LEU A 236 -12.81 -7.33 -8.99
N VAL A 237 -11.93 -7.53 -9.98
CA VAL A 237 -10.60 -8.11 -9.76
C VAL A 237 -9.55 -7.00 -9.82
N LEU A 238 -8.79 -6.81 -8.73
CA LEU A 238 -7.62 -5.92 -8.70
C LEU A 238 -6.36 -6.73 -8.49
N ILE A 239 -5.43 -6.66 -9.44
CA ILE A 239 -4.16 -7.38 -9.39
C ILE A 239 -3.08 -6.43 -8.92
N VAL A 240 -2.42 -6.71 -7.80
CA VAL A 240 -1.30 -5.92 -7.27
C VAL A 240 0.00 -6.59 -7.69
N SER A 241 0.77 -5.94 -8.57
CA SER A 241 1.99 -6.52 -9.12
C SER A 241 2.96 -5.44 -9.59
N ASP A 242 4.25 -5.76 -9.62
CA ASP A 242 5.28 -5.00 -10.33
C ASP A 242 5.43 -5.42 -11.81
N CYS A 243 4.77 -6.52 -12.21
CA CYS A 243 4.84 -7.15 -13.54
C CYS A 243 6.25 -7.55 -13.98
N VAL A 244 7.17 -7.82 -13.05
CA VAL A 244 8.58 -8.10 -13.35
C VAL A 244 8.86 -9.59 -13.57
N SER A 245 8.16 -10.47 -12.85
CA SER A 245 8.47 -11.90 -12.76
C SER A 245 8.47 -12.62 -14.12
N SER A 246 9.13 -13.78 -14.18
CA SER A 246 9.21 -14.61 -15.40
C SER A 246 7.84 -14.96 -15.94
N TYR A 247 6.89 -15.37 -15.10
CA TYR A 247 5.56 -15.76 -15.54
C TYR A 247 4.72 -14.60 -16.11
N TRP A 248 5.03 -13.35 -15.76
CA TRP A 248 4.49 -12.18 -16.46
C TRP A 248 5.12 -12.02 -17.84
N ARG A 249 6.45 -12.14 -17.92
CA ARG A 249 7.20 -12.02 -19.18
C ARG A 249 6.83 -13.13 -20.18
N ASP A 250 6.67 -14.36 -19.70
CA ASP A 250 6.35 -15.53 -20.49
C ASP A 250 4.88 -15.57 -20.93
N GLY A 251 4.08 -14.57 -20.53
CA GLY A 251 2.67 -14.45 -20.91
C GLY A 251 1.74 -15.45 -20.22
N LYS A 252 2.20 -16.17 -19.18
CA LYS A 252 1.35 -17.09 -18.41
C LYS A 252 0.18 -16.35 -17.76
N VAL A 253 0.45 -15.16 -17.23
CA VAL A 253 -0.57 -14.29 -16.61
C VAL A 253 -1.59 -13.79 -17.62
N THR A 254 -1.21 -13.61 -18.89
CA THR A 254 -2.13 -13.19 -19.95
C THR A 254 -3.33 -14.13 -20.08
N LYS A 255 -3.15 -15.45 -19.87
CA LYS A 255 -4.25 -16.43 -19.89
C LYS A 255 -5.20 -16.27 -18.69
N ALA A 256 -4.68 -15.92 -17.51
CA ALA A 256 -5.51 -15.63 -16.34
C ALA A 256 -6.25 -14.28 -16.52
N LEU A 257 -5.56 -13.27 -17.06
CA LEU A 257 -6.16 -11.98 -17.43
C LEU A 257 -7.27 -12.15 -18.44
N GLU A 258 -7.12 -13.02 -19.45
CA GLU A 258 -8.18 -13.30 -20.43
C GLU A 258 -9.47 -13.76 -19.73
N ILE A 259 -9.34 -14.76 -18.84
CA ILE A 259 -10.45 -15.33 -18.09
C ILE A 259 -11.18 -14.24 -17.31
N TRP A 260 -10.46 -13.41 -16.55
CA TRP A 260 -11.06 -12.36 -15.73
C TRP A 260 -11.61 -11.20 -16.56
N ALA A 261 -10.81 -10.64 -17.46
CA ALA A 261 -11.16 -9.48 -18.28
C ALA A 261 -12.39 -9.72 -19.18
N ASN A 262 -12.65 -10.97 -19.57
CA ASN A 262 -13.83 -11.35 -20.35
C ASN A 262 -15.12 -11.32 -19.52
N SER A 263 -15.05 -11.59 -18.22
CA SER A 263 -16.23 -11.80 -17.37
C SER A 263 -16.48 -10.69 -16.36
N VAL A 264 -15.43 -10.10 -15.80
CA VAL A 264 -15.49 -9.13 -14.71
C VAL A 264 -14.55 -7.95 -14.97
N PRO A 265 -14.89 -6.74 -14.49
CA PRO A 265 -13.94 -5.63 -14.45
C PRO A 265 -12.64 -6.08 -13.79
N THR A 266 -11.52 -5.87 -14.48
CA THR A 266 -10.20 -6.32 -14.03
C THR A 266 -9.19 -5.20 -14.25
N ALA A 267 -8.41 -4.84 -13.24
CA ALA A 267 -7.35 -3.84 -13.39
C ALA A 267 -6.08 -4.25 -12.63
N ILE A 268 -4.94 -3.67 -13.03
CA ILE A 268 -3.65 -3.88 -12.37
C ILE A 268 -3.29 -2.62 -11.58
N ILE A 269 -3.06 -2.79 -10.28
CA ILE A 269 -2.36 -1.83 -9.43
C ILE A 269 -0.87 -2.11 -9.61
N GLN A 270 -0.22 -1.21 -10.34
CA GLN A 270 1.19 -1.32 -10.66
C GLN A 270 2.01 -0.64 -9.56
N MET A 271 2.88 -1.43 -8.93
CA MET A 271 3.71 -0.98 -7.79
C MET A 271 4.88 -0.10 -8.22
N LEU A 272 5.35 -0.27 -9.46
CA LEU A 272 6.40 0.56 -10.04
C LEU A 272 5.81 1.83 -10.67
N PRO A 273 6.59 2.93 -10.70
CA PRO A 273 6.21 4.14 -11.42
C PRO A 273 6.21 3.94 -12.94
N LYS A 274 5.46 4.80 -13.64
CA LYS A 274 5.27 4.71 -15.11
C LYS A 274 6.57 4.62 -15.91
N TRP A 275 7.61 5.37 -15.53
CA TRP A 275 8.88 5.39 -16.28
C TRP A 275 9.62 4.05 -16.25
N LEU A 276 9.30 3.15 -15.31
CA LEU A 276 9.88 1.80 -15.24
C LEU A 276 9.05 0.75 -15.97
N TRP A 277 7.82 1.03 -16.38
CA TRP A 277 6.90 0.02 -16.92
C TRP A 277 7.43 -0.64 -18.20
N LYS A 278 8.12 0.11 -19.06
CA LYS A 278 8.73 -0.42 -20.29
C LYS A 278 9.80 -1.49 -20.03
N ARG A 279 10.33 -1.56 -18.81
CA ARG A 279 11.33 -2.56 -18.37
C ARG A 279 10.68 -3.80 -17.71
N THR A 280 9.36 -3.79 -17.56
CA THR A 280 8.56 -4.91 -17.03
C THR A 280 7.91 -5.67 -18.19
N ALA A 281 7.11 -6.70 -17.90
CA ALA A 281 6.31 -7.36 -18.92
C ALA A 281 5.33 -6.42 -19.66
N LEU A 282 4.96 -5.29 -19.03
CA LEU A 282 4.11 -4.28 -19.66
C LEU A 282 4.75 -3.65 -20.90
N GLY A 283 6.07 -3.60 -20.98
CA GLY A 283 6.78 -3.09 -22.17
C GLY A 283 6.58 -3.92 -23.44
N ARG A 284 5.95 -5.09 -23.34
CA ARG A 284 5.59 -5.96 -24.48
C ARG A 284 4.14 -5.79 -24.93
N ALA A 285 3.32 -5.11 -24.13
CA ALA A 285 1.93 -4.82 -24.44
C ALA A 285 1.80 -3.40 -25.03
N SER A 286 0.73 -3.16 -25.79
CA SER A 286 0.49 -1.86 -26.39
C SER A 286 -0.21 -0.93 -25.40
N GLU A 287 0.35 0.27 -25.19
CA GLU A 287 -0.19 1.28 -24.29
C GLU A 287 -1.42 1.95 -24.92
N VAL A 288 -2.52 2.03 -24.19
CA VAL A 288 -3.79 2.61 -24.66
C VAL A 288 -4.46 3.46 -23.59
N ARG A 289 -5.38 4.34 -24.00
CA ARG A 289 -6.36 4.91 -23.08
C ARG A 289 -7.64 4.10 -23.12
N LEU A 290 -8.17 3.77 -21.94
CA LEU A 290 -9.39 2.98 -21.78
C LEU A 290 -10.50 3.82 -21.17
N ARG A 291 -11.71 3.64 -21.69
CA ARG A 291 -12.92 4.34 -21.26
C ARG A 291 -14.09 3.38 -21.17
N ALA A 292 -14.96 3.58 -20.19
CA ALA A 292 -16.22 2.86 -20.05
C ALA A 292 -17.39 3.81 -20.29
N LEU A 293 -18.46 3.29 -20.92
CA LEU A 293 -19.72 4.03 -21.12
C LEU A 293 -20.72 3.75 -20.00
N THR A 294 -20.64 2.59 -19.37
CA THR A 294 -21.51 2.17 -18.27
C THR A 294 -20.68 1.64 -17.10
N PRO A 295 -21.19 1.74 -15.86
CA PRO A 295 -20.45 1.32 -14.68
C PRO A 295 -20.21 -0.19 -14.65
N GLY A 296 -18.99 -0.62 -14.29
CA GLY A 296 -18.71 -2.02 -13.98
C GLY A 296 -18.75 -2.97 -15.18
N VAL A 297 -18.54 -2.47 -16.40
CA VAL A 297 -18.43 -3.31 -17.59
C VAL A 297 -17.19 -4.19 -17.57
N SER A 298 -17.30 -5.39 -18.13
CA SER A 298 -16.13 -6.23 -18.41
C SER A 298 -15.16 -5.51 -19.35
N ASN A 299 -13.89 -5.87 -19.26
CA ASN A 299 -12.84 -5.15 -19.96
C ASN A 299 -12.97 -5.21 -21.49
N GLN A 300 -13.60 -6.27 -22.03
CA GLN A 300 -13.84 -6.40 -23.47
C GLN A 300 -14.72 -5.27 -24.02
N ASN A 301 -15.64 -4.76 -23.19
CA ASN A 301 -16.54 -3.67 -23.52
C ASN A 301 -15.93 -2.28 -23.29
N LEU A 302 -14.65 -2.20 -22.86
CA LEU A 302 -13.95 -0.94 -22.78
C LEU A 302 -13.60 -0.43 -24.18
N ILE A 303 -13.73 0.88 -24.36
CA ILE A 303 -13.29 1.58 -25.57
C ILE A 303 -11.81 1.88 -25.39
N ALA A 304 -11.00 1.35 -26.31
CA ALA A 304 -9.57 1.64 -26.38
C ALA A 304 -9.33 2.81 -27.34
N GLN A 305 -8.38 3.67 -27.00
CA GLN A 305 -7.89 4.74 -27.87
C GLN A 305 -6.37 4.66 -27.91
N GLU A 306 -5.80 4.75 -29.11
CA GLU A 306 -4.37 4.75 -29.34
C GLU A 306 -3.67 5.90 -28.62
N VAL A 307 -2.53 5.59 -28.00
CA VAL A 307 -1.64 6.61 -27.40
C VAL A 307 -0.50 6.95 -28.35
N SER A 308 -0.20 6.08 -29.33
CA SER A 308 0.90 6.23 -30.28
C SER A 308 0.40 6.15 -31.71
N LEU A 309 0.88 7.06 -32.56
CA LEU A 309 0.62 7.05 -34.01
C LEU A 309 1.33 5.92 -34.76
N TRP A 310 2.25 5.22 -34.09
CA TRP A 310 3.15 4.23 -34.69
C TRP A 310 2.74 2.78 -34.39
N GLU A 311 1.74 2.57 -33.52
CA GLU A 311 1.24 1.24 -33.17
C GLU A 311 -0.20 1.12 -33.66
N GLU A 312 -0.43 0.38 -34.74
CA GLU A 312 -1.78 -0.01 -35.12
C GLU A 312 -2.36 -0.97 -34.08
N LEU A 313 -3.46 -0.58 -33.43
CA LEU A 313 -4.18 -1.46 -32.52
C LEU A 313 -4.98 -2.50 -33.29
N GLU A 314 -4.61 -3.77 -33.13
CA GLU A 314 -5.53 -4.87 -33.40
C GLU A 314 -6.59 -4.96 -32.27
N GLU A 315 -7.51 -3.99 -32.22
CA GLU A 315 -8.50 -3.80 -31.14
C GLU A 315 -9.32 -5.06 -30.80
N LYS A 316 -9.49 -5.96 -31.77
CA LYS A 316 -10.34 -7.16 -31.66
C LYS A 316 -9.64 -8.41 -31.12
N LYS A 317 -8.30 -8.44 -31.03
CA LYS A 317 -7.54 -9.65 -30.67
C LYS A 317 -6.77 -9.57 -29.35
N GLY A 318 -6.90 -8.47 -28.61
CA GLY A 318 -6.14 -8.25 -27.38
C GLY A 318 -7.01 -8.04 -26.14
N ILE A 319 -6.43 -8.37 -24.98
CA ILE A 319 -7.07 -8.20 -23.68
C ILE A 319 -6.77 -6.79 -23.18
N LYS A 320 -7.81 -5.96 -23.07
CA LYS A 320 -7.71 -4.62 -22.52
C LYS A 320 -7.61 -4.72 -21.01
N VAL A 321 -6.64 -4.08 -20.37
CA VAL A 321 -6.53 -4.05 -18.90
C VAL A 321 -6.12 -2.65 -18.46
N PRO A 322 -6.97 -1.94 -17.69
CA PRO A 322 -6.59 -0.71 -17.02
C PRO A 322 -5.42 -0.93 -16.06
N ILE A 323 -4.47 0.00 -16.04
CA ILE A 323 -3.31 -0.03 -15.14
C ILE A 323 -3.14 1.32 -14.49
N PHE A 324 -3.00 1.35 -13.17
CA PHE A 324 -2.81 2.57 -12.39
C PHE A 324 -1.85 2.33 -11.21
N THR A 325 -1.22 3.40 -10.71
CA THR A 325 -0.39 3.36 -9.50
C THR A 325 -1.22 3.76 -8.28
N LEU A 326 -0.66 3.62 -7.08
CA LEU A 326 -1.30 4.03 -5.81
C LEU A 326 -1.35 5.56 -5.60
N GLU A 327 -0.98 6.35 -6.60
CA GLU A 327 -1.09 7.81 -6.60
C GLU A 327 -2.56 8.24 -6.70
N GLU A 328 -2.92 9.32 -6.01
CA GLU A 328 -4.31 9.79 -5.91
C GLU A 328 -4.95 10.01 -7.28
N ASP A 329 -4.28 10.77 -8.15
CA ASP A 329 -4.80 11.18 -9.45
C ASP A 329 -5.03 9.96 -10.36
N LYS A 330 -4.12 8.97 -10.32
CA LYS A 330 -4.22 7.74 -11.11
C LYS A 330 -5.35 6.85 -10.60
N ALA A 331 -5.41 6.61 -9.29
CA ALA A 331 -6.48 5.83 -8.67
C ALA A 331 -7.85 6.47 -8.89
N LYS A 332 -7.94 7.81 -8.77
CA LYS A 332 -9.18 8.58 -8.99
C LYS A 332 -9.65 8.51 -10.42
N THR A 333 -8.74 8.66 -11.39
CA THR A 333 -9.06 8.58 -12.82
C THR A 333 -9.59 7.19 -13.17
N TRP A 334 -8.93 6.14 -12.69
CA TRP A 334 -9.40 4.76 -12.88
C TRP A 334 -10.77 4.51 -12.21
N ALA A 335 -10.96 4.95 -10.96
CA ALA A 335 -12.23 4.80 -10.24
C ALA A 335 -13.39 5.51 -10.96
N GLN A 336 -13.16 6.73 -11.46
CA GLN A 336 -14.15 7.46 -12.26
C GLN A 336 -14.50 6.75 -13.56
N MET A 337 -13.50 6.20 -14.26
CA MET A 337 -13.71 5.40 -15.46
C MET A 337 -14.56 4.16 -15.15
N LEU A 338 -14.21 3.40 -14.12
CA LEU A 338 -14.95 2.19 -13.72
C LEU A 338 -16.40 2.50 -13.30
N SER A 339 -16.63 3.66 -12.69
CA SER A 339 -17.98 4.17 -12.37
C SER A 339 -18.76 4.65 -13.59
N GLY A 340 -18.25 4.48 -14.82
CA GLY A 340 -18.95 4.82 -16.05
C GLY A 340 -18.95 6.31 -16.40
N LYS A 341 -18.02 7.11 -15.83
CA LYS A 341 -17.91 8.53 -16.19
C LYS A 341 -17.34 8.66 -17.60
N SER A 342 -18.22 8.80 -18.58
CA SER A 342 -17.92 8.70 -20.01
C SER A 342 -16.93 9.74 -20.54
N SER A 343 -16.63 10.84 -19.84
CA SER A 343 -15.60 11.81 -20.26
C SER A 343 -14.19 11.46 -19.77
N VAL A 344 -14.04 10.45 -18.93
CA VAL A 344 -12.78 10.10 -18.28
C VAL A 344 -12.18 8.85 -18.92
N SER A 345 -10.92 8.95 -19.33
CA SER A 345 -10.13 7.80 -19.77
C SER A 345 -8.95 7.57 -18.83
N THR A 346 -8.67 6.30 -18.55
CA THR A 346 -7.53 5.87 -17.74
C THR A 346 -6.47 5.23 -18.62
N LEU A 347 -5.25 5.18 -18.11
CA LEU A 347 -4.18 4.41 -18.74
C LEU A 347 -4.49 2.91 -18.66
N GLY A 348 -4.15 2.18 -19.71
CA GLY A 348 -4.26 0.74 -19.77
C GLY A 348 -3.38 0.15 -20.85
N PHE A 349 -3.40 -1.17 -20.96
CA PHE A 349 -2.63 -1.90 -21.95
C PHE A 349 -3.51 -2.92 -22.67
N VAL A 350 -3.16 -3.20 -23.92
CA VAL A 350 -3.72 -4.30 -24.70
C VAL A 350 -2.69 -5.42 -24.76
N PHE A 351 -2.99 -6.52 -24.08
CA PHE A 351 -2.15 -7.73 -24.08
C PHE A 351 -2.54 -8.62 -25.25
N LYS A 352 -1.56 -9.00 -26.07
CA LYS A 352 -1.78 -9.92 -27.20
C LYS A 352 -1.90 -11.36 -26.68
N LEU A 353 -2.97 -12.04 -27.06
CA LEU A 353 -3.10 -13.48 -26.88
C LEU A 353 -2.13 -14.19 -27.83
N ASP A 354 -1.31 -15.09 -27.30
CA ASP A 354 -0.37 -15.92 -28.08
C ASP A 354 0.72 -15.17 -28.86
N ALA A 355 1.11 -13.97 -28.43
CA ALA A 355 2.32 -13.36 -28.98
C ALA A 355 3.49 -14.32 -28.74
N PRO A 356 4.23 -14.74 -29.80
CA PRO A 356 5.43 -15.53 -29.61
C PRO A 356 6.33 -14.74 -28.65
N VAL A 357 6.93 -15.43 -27.68
CA VAL A 357 7.95 -14.87 -26.79
C VAL A 357 9.18 -14.58 -27.65
N LYS A 358 9.09 -13.57 -28.53
CA LYS A 358 10.24 -13.03 -29.22
C LYS A 358 11.03 -12.31 -28.15
N GLU A 359 12.26 -12.75 -27.94
CA GLU A 359 13.26 -12.03 -27.18
C GLU A 359 13.42 -10.64 -27.79
N ASN A 360 12.61 -9.66 -27.37
CA ASN A 360 12.95 -8.27 -27.59
C ASN A 360 14.15 -7.97 -26.68
N ARG A 361 15.35 -8.26 -27.20
CA ARG A 361 16.65 -8.09 -26.54
C ARG A 361 16.93 -6.65 -26.11
N LEU A 362 16.22 -5.67 -26.68
CA LEU A 362 16.41 -4.25 -26.38
C LEU A 362 16.08 -3.88 -24.93
N PHE A 363 15.23 -4.65 -24.23
CA PHE A 363 14.85 -4.37 -22.82
C PHE A 363 14.99 -5.58 -21.89
N ASN A 364 15.27 -6.77 -22.42
CA ASN A 364 15.67 -7.95 -21.65
C ASN A 364 17.20 -8.00 -21.57
N LEU A 365 17.82 -7.12 -20.78
CA LEU A 365 19.21 -7.36 -20.37
C LEU A 365 19.21 -8.61 -19.48
N ASP A 366 19.77 -9.71 -19.99
CA ASP A 366 20.07 -10.85 -19.16
C ASP A 366 21.28 -10.51 -18.31
N TYR A 367 21.02 -9.93 -17.14
CA TYR A 367 22.07 -9.55 -16.22
C TYR A 367 22.99 -10.72 -15.90
N SER A 368 22.51 -11.98 -15.93
CA SER A 368 23.32 -13.17 -15.62
C SER A 368 24.60 -13.29 -16.46
N GLN A 369 24.61 -12.72 -17.68
CA GLN A 369 25.75 -12.76 -18.59
C GLN A 369 26.63 -11.50 -18.55
N LEU A 370 26.24 -10.46 -17.81
CA LEU A 370 27.00 -9.22 -17.71
C LEU A 370 28.12 -9.33 -16.67
N SER A 371 29.28 -8.76 -17.02
CA SER A 371 30.39 -8.55 -16.09
C SER A 371 29.95 -7.64 -14.91
N PRO A 372 30.61 -7.73 -13.74
CA PRO A 372 30.30 -6.84 -12.61
C PRO A 372 30.37 -5.35 -12.98
N GLU A 373 31.35 -4.96 -13.80
CA GLU A 373 31.53 -3.59 -14.29
C GLU A 373 30.37 -3.15 -15.19
N ASP A 374 29.97 -4.00 -16.15
CA ASP A 374 28.86 -3.70 -17.05
C ASP A 374 27.53 -3.62 -16.29
N ARG A 375 27.33 -4.44 -15.25
CA ARG A 375 26.15 -4.36 -14.37
C ARG A 375 26.10 -3.02 -13.63
N VAL A 376 27.21 -2.60 -13.04
CA VAL A 376 27.29 -1.31 -12.33
C VAL A 376 27.06 -0.16 -13.30
N GLN A 377 27.64 -0.20 -14.51
CA GLN A 377 27.43 0.82 -15.53
C GLN A 377 25.98 0.86 -16.02
N ALA A 378 25.39 -0.28 -16.35
CA ALA A 378 23.98 -0.37 -16.75
C ALA A 378 23.04 0.17 -15.66
N PHE A 379 23.33 -0.13 -14.40
CA PHE A 379 22.62 0.44 -13.27
C PHE A 379 22.83 1.95 -13.20
N ARG A 380 24.06 2.46 -13.33
CA ARG A 380 24.36 3.91 -13.26
C ARG A 380 23.63 4.72 -14.33
N VAL A 381 23.48 4.16 -15.54
CA VAL A 381 22.78 4.80 -16.66
C VAL A 381 21.27 4.82 -16.45
N THR A 382 20.71 3.78 -15.82
CA THR A 382 19.25 3.60 -15.75
C THR A 382 18.62 3.98 -14.42
N ALA A 383 19.40 4.02 -13.34
CA ALA A 383 18.91 4.28 -12.00
C ALA A 383 18.91 5.78 -11.65
N SER A 384 17.88 6.18 -10.90
CA SER A 384 17.78 7.53 -10.36
C SER A 384 18.99 7.87 -9.48
N PRO A 385 19.36 9.16 -9.35
CA PRO A 385 20.44 9.57 -8.44
C PRO A 385 20.24 9.07 -7.00
N MET A 386 18.99 9.03 -6.52
CA MET A 386 18.66 8.54 -5.18
C MET A 386 18.89 7.03 -5.06
N ALA A 387 18.50 6.23 -6.07
CA ALA A 387 18.79 4.80 -6.10
C ALA A 387 20.30 4.50 -6.17
N ARG A 388 21.07 5.31 -6.90
CA ARG A 388 22.53 5.20 -6.95
C ARG A 388 23.18 5.46 -5.60
N LYS A 389 22.76 6.53 -4.90
CA LYS A 389 23.20 6.79 -3.51
C LYS A 389 22.86 5.63 -2.59
N LEU A 390 21.61 5.14 -2.63
CA LEU A 390 21.18 4.01 -1.82
C LEU A 390 22.00 2.74 -2.11
N ALA A 391 22.29 2.43 -3.37
CA ALA A 391 23.13 1.28 -3.73
C ALA A 391 24.54 1.37 -3.12
N GLY A 392 25.15 2.56 -3.16
CA GLY A 392 26.44 2.82 -2.51
C GLY A 392 26.38 2.60 -0.99
N LEU A 393 25.38 3.17 -0.31
CA LEU A 393 25.22 2.99 1.14
C LEU A 393 24.98 1.53 1.52
N LEU A 394 24.21 0.78 0.72
CA LEU A 394 24.00 -0.65 0.93
C LEU A 394 25.27 -1.48 0.68
N ALA A 395 26.17 -1.02 -0.19
CA ALA A 395 27.47 -1.66 -0.40
C ALA A 395 28.35 -1.61 0.86
N ALA A 396 28.27 -0.51 1.61
CA ALA A 396 28.96 -0.33 2.89
C ALA A 396 28.32 -1.09 4.07
N ALA A 397 27.08 -1.55 3.94
CA ALA A 397 26.40 -2.28 5.02
C ALA A 397 26.93 -3.72 5.15
N PRO A 398 27.17 -4.23 6.38
CA PRO A 398 27.68 -5.58 6.60
C PRO A 398 26.69 -6.64 6.09
N VAL A 399 25.40 -6.46 6.40
CA VAL A 399 24.30 -7.34 6.01
C VAL A 399 23.21 -6.52 5.33
N ILE A 400 22.62 -7.05 4.26
CA ILE A 400 21.54 -6.39 3.51
C ILE A 400 20.25 -7.16 3.75
N SER A 401 19.32 -6.53 4.48
CA SER A 401 17.95 -7.00 4.68
C SER A 401 16.99 -5.82 4.56
N LEU A 402 15.70 -6.05 4.35
CA LEU A 402 14.73 -4.96 4.25
C LEU A 402 14.67 -4.06 5.49
N PRO A 403 14.79 -4.58 6.73
CA PRO A 403 14.96 -3.75 7.92
C PRO A 403 16.17 -2.81 7.85
N VAL A 404 17.34 -3.31 7.42
CA VAL A 404 18.55 -2.48 7.27
C VAL A 404 18.37 -1.43 6.18
N VAL A 405 17.72 -1.78 5.07
CA VAL A 405 17.38 -0.81 4.02
C VAL A 405 16.47 0.28 4.56
N ARG A 406 15.46 -0.06 5.38
CA ARG A 406 14.56 0.92 6.00
C ARG A 406 15.32 1.82 6.98
N LEU A 407 16.24 1.26 7.76
CA LEU A 407 17.12 2.02 8.67
C LEU A 407 17.97 3.04 7.91
N ILE A 408 18.71 2.60 6.89
CA ILE A 408 19.57 3.47 6.08
C ILE A 408 18.75 4.58 5.41
N ARG A 409 17.54 4.26 4.91
CA ARG A 409 16.63 5.28 4.37
C ARG A 409 16.17 6.26 5.43
N GLY A 410 15.76 5.79 6.61
CA GLY A 410 15.29 6.67 7.68
C GLY A 410 16.37 7.60 8.21
N ALA A 411 17.60 7.10 8.37
CA ALA A 411 18.70 7.83 8.99
C ALA A 411 19.52 8.67 8.01
N LEU A 412 19.81 8.14 6.81
CA LEU A 412 20.78 8.75 5.89
C LEU A 412 20.16 9.27 4.59
N LEU A 413 18.97 8.79 4.20
CA LEU A 413 18.27 9.20 2.97
C LEU A 413 16.76 9.43 3.19
N PRO A 414 16.34 10.38 4.04
CA PRO A 414 14.93 10.54 4.43
C PRO A 414 14.00 10.85 3.25
N GLU A 415 14.52 11.44 2.18
CA GLU A 415 13.78 11.69 0.94
C GLU A 415 13.59 10.45 0.06
N SER A 416 14.32 9.36 0.33
CA SER A 416 14.26 8.12 -0.44
C SER A 416 12.86 7.51 -0.39
N LEU A 417 12.35 7.13 -1.55
CA LEU A 417 11.06 6.46 -1.73
C LEU A 417 11.23 4.95 -1.89
N GLN A 418 10.14 4.21 -1.68
CA GLN A 418 10.13 2.75 -1.88
C GLN A 418 10.47 2.36 -3.32
N VAL A 419 10.13 3.22 -4.30
CA VAL A 419 10.56 3.07 -5.69
C VAL A 419 12.08 3.03 -5.83
N ASN A 420 12.84 3.80 -5.04
CA ASN A 420 14.30 3.78 -5.13
C ASN A 420 14.88 2.47 -4.59
N VAL A 421 14.22 1.87 -3.59
CA VAL A 421 14.53 0.49 -3.15
C VAL A 421 14.29 -0.47 -4.30
N ALA A 422 13.13 -0.37 -4.96
CA ALA A 422 12.81 -1.21 -6.10
C ALA A 422 13.83 -1.07 -7.24
N GLU A 423 14.29 0.15 -7.55
CA GLU A 423 15.34 0.36 -8.56
C GLU A 423 16.64 -0.40 -8.22
N VAL A 424 17.08 -0.39 -6.96
CA VAL A 424 18.28 -1.13 -6.53
C VAL A 424 18.07 -2.64 -6.61
N PHE A 425 16.96 -3.13 -6.05
CA PHE A 425 16.67 -4.57 -5.98
C PHE A 425 16.38 -5.19 -7.35
N LEU A 426 15.80 -4.42 -8.27
CA LEU A 426 15.51 -4.84 -9.65
C LEU A 426 16.61 -4.45 -10.64
N GLY A 427 17.63 -3.72 -10.19
CA GLY A 427 18.74 -3.23 -10.99
C GLY A 427 19.80 -4.29 -11.33
N GLY A 428 19.61 -5.53 -10.89
CA GLY A 428 20.54 -6.64 -11.17
C GLY A 428 21.83 -6.64 -10.35
N LEU A 429 21.89 -5.83 -9.28
CA LEU A 429 23.04 -5.72 -8.38
C LEU A 429 23.02 -6.73 -7.24
N LEU A 430 21.82 -7.10 -6.77
CA LEU A 430 21.61 -7.94 -5.59
C LEU A 430 21.04 -9.31 -5.97
N LYS A 431 21.39 -10.33 -5.18
CA LYS A 431 20.82 -11.68 -5.20
C LYS A 431 20.42 -12.08 -3.78
N PRO A 432 19.32 -12.81 -3.58
CA PRO A 432 19.04 -13.39 -2.28
C PRO A 432 20.09 -14.45 -1.93
N LEU A 433 20.52 -14.50 -0.67
CA LEU A 433 21.53 -15.45 -0.18
C LEU A 433 20.93 -16.83 0.14
N SER A 434 19.62 -16.92 0.21
CA SER A 434 18.88 -18.16 0.46
C SER A 434 17.64 -18.20 -0.43
N GLU A 435 17.13 -19.40 -0.66
CA GLU A 435 15.91 -19.58 -1.45
C GLU A 435 14.72 -18.90 -0.77
N ILE A 436 14.06 -17.99 -1.49
CA ILE A 436 12.88 -17.31 -0.99
C ILE A 436 11.67 -18.17 -1.26
N LYS A 437 11.14 -18.78 -0.21
CA LYS A 437 9.84 -19.45 -0.23
C LYS A 437 8.72 -18.43 -0.03
N VAL A 438 7.52 -18.74 -0.51
CA VAL A 438 6.33 -17.88 -0.35
C VAL A 438 6.03 -17.56 1.13
N GLU A 439 6.36 -18.49 2.02
CA GLU A 439 6.17 -18.37 3.47
C GLU A 439 7.25 -17.55 4.19
N SER A 440 8.37 -17.27 3.53
CA SER A 440 9.47 -16.51 4.11
C SER A 440 8.96 -15.14 4.55
N ASN A 441 9.35 -14.70 5.74
CA ASN A 441 9.15 -13.33 6.16
C ASN A 441 10.12 -12.44 5.37
N PRO A 442 9.68 -11.35 4.70
CA PRO A 442 10.56 -10.57 3.83
C PRO A 442 11.68 -9.89 4.62
N ASP A 443 11.43 -9.63 5.90
CA ASP A 443 12.38 -8.96 6.78
C ASP A 443 13.55 -9.86 7.17
N ASP A 444 13.37 -11.18 7.09
CA ASP A 444 14.38 -12.18 7.45
C ASP A 444 15.19 -12.62 6.21
N VAL A 445 14.79 -12.17 5.00
CA VAL A 445 15.52 -12.47 3.77
C VAL A 445 16.80 -11.64 3.71
N LEU A 446 17.93 -12.34 3.61
CA LEU A 446 19.24 -11.73 3.43
C LEU A 446 19.59 -11.65 1.94
N TYR A 447 20.15 -10.51 1.56
CA TYR A 447 20.61 -10.21 0.21
C TYR A 447 22.12 -10.01 0.22
N GLY A 448 22.76 -10.39 -0.88
CA GLY A 448 24.15 -10.10 -1.16
C GLY A 448 24.28 -9.44 -2.52
N PHE A 449 25.36 -8.68 -2.71
CA PHE A 449 25.72 -8.23 -4.06
C PHE A 449 26.14 -9.44 -4.91
N VAL A 450 25.93 -9.30 -6.22
CA VAL A 450 26.59 -10.18 -7.18
C VAL A 450 28.10 -9.95 -7.07
N ASP A 451 28.87 -11.02 -7.21
CA ASP A 451 30.31 -11.05 -6.97
C ASP A 451 31.02 -9.94 -7.78
N GLY A 452 31.89 -9.15 -7.15
CA GLY A 452 32.60 -8.02 -7.76
C GLY A 452 31.84 -6.68 -7.78
N VAL A 453 30.51 -6.67 -7.58
CA VAL A 453 29.70 -5.44 -7.64
C VAL A 453 29.89 -4.58 -6.38
N ARG A 454 30.06 -5.21 -5.21
CA ARG A 454 30.16 -4.50 -3.92
C ARG A 454 31.41 -3.62 -3.90
N GLU A 455 32.53 -4.15 -4.35
CA GLU A 455 33.84 -3.49 -4.38
C GLU A 455 33.79 -2.25 -5.29
N LEU A 456 33.25 -2.39 -6.50
CA LEU A 456 33.08 -1.30 -7.46
C LEU A 456 32.18 -0.16 -6.95
N LEU A 457 31.18 -0.48 -6.13
CA LEU A 457 30.30 0.51 -5.51
C LEU A 457 30.99 1.24 -4.35
N ILE A 458 31.71 0.50 -3.49
CA ILE A 458 32.47 1.07 -2.36
C ILE A 458 33.57 2.01 -2.88
N ASP A 459 34.32 1.61 -3.91
CA ASP A 459 35.39 2.44 -4.51
C ASP A 459 34.89 3.78 -5.05
N SER A 460 33.60 3.87 -5.35
CA SER A 460 32.96 5.10 -5.85
C SER A 460 32.34 5.97 -4.76
N MET A 461 32.42 5.58 -3.49
CA MET A 461 31.86 6.31 -2.36
C MET A 461 32.93 7.08 -1.57
N PRO A 462 32.63 8.29 -1.07
CA PRO A 462 33.50 8.94 -0.11
C PRO A 462 33.54 8.16 1.21
N SER A 463 34.73 8.04 1.81
CA SER A 463 34.96 7.25 3.03
C SER A 463 34.10 7.66 4.22
N GLU A 464 33.70 8.93 4.31
CA GLU A 464 32.81 9.45 5.35
C GLU A 464 31.45 8.73 5.38
N TRP A 465 30.88 8.45 4.20
CA TRP A 465 29.58 7.79 4.10
C TRP A 465 29.66 6.32 4.51
N VAL A 466 30.79 5.66 4.27
CA VAL A 466 31.02 4.28 4.68
C VAL A 466 31.00 4.17 6.20
N LEU A 467 31.72 5.07 6.89
CA LEU A 467 31.74 5.12 8.35
C LEU A 467 30.35 5.40 8.94
N GLN A 468 29.62 6.38 8.40
CA GLN A 468 28.26 6.70 8.86
C GLN A 468 27.29 5.52 8.73
N VAL A 469 27.39 4.72 7.66
CA VAL A 469 26.56 3.52 7.49
C VAL A 469 26.90 2.49 8.57
N VAL A 470 28.19 2.22 8.79
CA VAL A 470 28.63 1.26 9.80
C VAL A 470 28.19 1.69 11.19
N ASP A 471 28.34 2.97 11.54
CA ASP A 471 27.92 3.53 12.82
C ASP A 471 26.42 3.37 13.03
N LYS A 472 25.59 3.75 12.04
CA LYS A 472 24.13 3.65 12.15
C LYS A 472 23.61 2.22 12.18
N VAL A 473 24.21 1.32 11.42
CA VAL A 473 23.84 -0.10 11.48
C VAL A 473 24.28 -0.70 12.82
N SER A 474 25.47 -0.35 13.33
CA SER A 474 25.96 -0.80 14.63
C SER A 474 25.11 -0.28 15.79
N GLU A 475 24.76 1.02 15.80
CA GLU A 475 23.83 1.63 16.76
C GLU A 475 22.52 0.84 16.82
N TYR A 476 21.94 0.57 15.65
CA TYR A 476 20.67 -0.13 15.55
C TYR A 476 20.75 -1.60 15.98
N VAL A 477 21.85 -2.29 15.68
CA VAL A 477 22.05 -3.67 16.15
C VAL A 477 22.28 -3.68 17.67
N ALA A 478 23.08 -2.76 18.20
CA ALA A 478 23.37 -2.62 19.62
C ALA A 478 22.08 -2.35 20.43
N GLU A 479 21.26 -1.38 20.00
CA GLU A 479 19.94 -1.10 20.59
C GLU A 479 19.01 -2.33 20.59
N ARG A 480 19.14 -3.21 19.57
CA ARG A 480 18.30 -4.40 19.41
C ARG A 480 18.75 -5.60 20.21
N VAL A 481 20.05 -5.76 20.41
CA VAL A 481 20.64 -6.84 21.21
C VAL A 481 20.71 -6.45 22.69
N GLY A 482 20.42 -5.18 23.03
CA GLY A 482 20.51 -4.66 24.40
C GLY A 482 21.96 -4.52 24.88
N LEU A 483 22.91 -4.41 23.94
CA LEU A 483 24.34 -4.25 24.20
C LEU A 483 24.75 -2.78 24.03
N SER A 484 25.80 -2.35 24.74
CA SER A 484 26.41 -1.05 24.49
C SER A 484 27.21 -1.09 23.17
N LEU A 485 27.39 0.04 22.49
CA LEU A 485 28.21 0.15 21.27
C LEU A 485 29.65 -0.33 21.50
N GLU A 486 30.18 -0.11 22.71
CA GLU A 486 31.53 -0.53 23.12
C GLU A 486 31.65 -2.06 23.23
N ASP A 487 30.60 -2.74 23.69
CA ASP A 487 30.56 -4.20 23.78
C ASP A 487 30.37 -4.88 22.41
N PHE A 488 29.67 -4.23 21.47
CA PHE A 488 29.44 -4.77 20.14
C PHE A 488 30.66 -4.64 19.22
N ALA A 489 31.37 -3.50 19.28
CA ALA A 489 32.59 -3.30 18.51
C ALA A 489 33.74 -4.26 18.90
N ALA A 490 33.67 -4.86 20.10
CA ALA A 490 34.64 -5.86 20.57
C ALA A 490 34.37 -7.29 20.03
N VAL A 491 33.24 -7.51 19.34
CA VAL A 491 32.78 -8.84 18.86
C VAL A 491 32.83 -8.99 17.33
N LEU A 492 32.90 -7.87 16.59
CA LEU A 492 33.18 -7.83 15.15
C LEU A 492 34.70 -7.89 14.88
#